data_AF-U2AW15-F1
#
_entry.id   AF-U2AW15-F1
#
_cell.length_a   1.000
_cell.length_b   1.000
_cell.length_c   1.000
_cell.angle_alpha   90.00
_cell.angle_beta   90.00
_cell.angle_gamma   90.00
#
_symmetry.space_group_name_H-M   'P 1'
#
loop_
_entity.id
_entity.type
_entity.pdbx_description
1 polymer ?
#
loop_
_entity_poly.entity_id
_entity_poly.type
_entity_poly.pdbx_seq_one_letter_code
_entity_poly.pdbx_strand_id
1 'polypeptide(L)'
;MKILTLQITGDNFEAILKGVQKIETRRILPTTIGKYFTNPNTEDMDFIKYDALRLINGRTAPIPEILIKVKEVGIIDEVDDKGNEITYIDDKTGEECVSCFIAYTLGDIIESKNTDKFFDPNRPPLTDNFVKEEDLI
;
A
#
# COMPACT_ATOMS: atom_id res chain seq x y z
N MET A 1 -7.65 17.69 3.55
CA MET A 1 -6.93 16.53 2.99
C MET A 1 -6.75 15.49 4.09
N LYS A 2 -7.45 14.36 4.02
CA LYS A 2 -7.29 13.21 4.89
C LYS A 2 -6.11 12.39 4.39
N ILE A 3 -5.07 12.24 5.23
CA ILE A 3 -3.79 11.62 4.84
C ILE A 3 -3.60 10.34 5.64
N LEU A 4 -3.20 9.27 4.97
CA LEU A 4 -2.70 8.06 5.61
C LEU A 4 -1.17 8.02 5.52
N THR A 5 -0.50 7.86 6.65
CA THR A 5 0.97 7.75 6.70
C THR A 5 1.39 6.29 6.75
N LEU A 6 2.25 5.88 5.82
CA LEU A 6 2.73 4.52 5.66
C LEU A 6 4.26 4.48 5.58
N GLN A 7 4.88 3.47 6.20
CA GLN A 7 6.30 3.19 6.01
C GLN A 7 6.46 2.16 4.88
N ILE A 8 7.33 2.44 3.90
CA ILE A 8 7.58 1.57 2.73
C ILE A 8 9.07 1.21 2.59
N THR A 9 9.32 0.09 1.89
CA THR A 9 10.66 -0.37 1.52
C THR A 9 11.31 0.58 0.53
N GLY A 10 12.63 0.45 0.36
CA GLY A 10 13.39 1.31 -0.56
C GLY A 10 12.96 1.14 -2.02
N ASP A 11 12.76 -0.10 -2.45
CA ASP A 11 12.45 -0.43 -3.84
C ASP A 11 11.05 0.07 -4.23
N ASN A 12 10.04 -0.14 -3.38
CA ASN A 12 8.69 0.39 -3.61
C ASN A 12 8.69 1.93 -3.57
N PHE A 13 9.43 2.55 -2.64
CA PHE A 13 9.54 4.01 -2.57
C PHE A 13 10.12 4.59 -3.86
N GLU A 14 11.20 4.01 -4.34
CA GLU A 14 11.84 4.41 -5.58
C GLU A 14 10.95 4.19 -6.80
N ALA A 15 10.28 3.05 -6.87
CA ALA A 15 9.37 2.73 -7.96
C ALA A 15 8.19 3.70 -8.02
N ILE A 16 7.61 4.06 -6.88
CA ILE A 16 6.55 5.06 -6.79
C ILE A 16 7.11 6.45 -7.17
N LEU A 17 8.27 6.82 -6.62
CA LEU A 17 8.93 8.10 -6.91
C LEU A 17 9.20 8.29 -8.42
N LYS A 18 9.63 7.23 -9.09
CA LYS A 18 9.90 7.22 -10.54
C LYS A 18 8.65 6.97 -11.38
N GLY A 19 7.49 6.77 -10.74
CA GLY A 19 6.22 6.53 -11.40
C GLY A 19 6.10 5.17 -12.07
N VAL A 20 6.94 4.21 -11.73
CA VAL A 20 6.87 2.81 -12.20
C VAL A 20 5.77 2.06 -11.47
N GLN A 21 5.76 2.11 -10.14
CA GLN A 21 4.70 1.51 -9.33
C GLN A 21 3.53 2.49 -9.22
N LYS A 22 2.33 2.03 -9.59
CA LYS A 22 1.09 2.83 -9.58
C LYS A 22 0.11 2.44 -8.48
N ILE A 23 0.34 1.32 -7.81
CA ILE A 23 -0.54 0.82 -6.74
C ILE A 23 0.31 0.55 -5.51
N GLU A 24 -0.12 1.07 -4.36
CA GLU A 24 0.42 0.70 -3.05
C GLU A 24 -0.55 -0.22 -2.33
N THR A 25 -0.09 -1.41 -1.96
CA THR A 25 -0.90 -2.41 -1.28
C THR A 25 -0.52 -2.58 0.17
N ARG A 26 -1.48 -2.88 1.05
CA ARG A 26 -1.23 -3.30 2.43
C ARG A 26 -2.08 -4.50 2.78
N ARG A 27 -1.45 -5.50 3.40
CA ARG A 27 -2.21 -6.62 3.96
C ARG A 27 -3.19 -6.09 5.00
N ILE A 28 -4.45 -6.48 4.88
CA ILE A 28 -5.47 -6.16 5.86
C ILE A 28 -5.31 -7.18 6.98
N LEU A 29 -5.03 -6.69 8.19
CA LEU A 29 -4.95 -7.52 9.39
C LEU A 29 -6.06 -7.10 10.35
N PRO A 30 -6.67 -8.01 11.12
CA PRO A 30 -7.70 -7.69 12.12
C PRO A 30 -7.27 -6.54 13.05
N THR A 31 -5.99 -6.52 13.44
CA THR A 31 -5.44 -5.47 14.32
C THR A 31 -5.27 -4.10 13.67
N THR A 32 -5.36 -4.00 12.34
CA THR A 32 -5.16 -2.76 11.59
C THR A 32 -6.30 -2.42 10.63
N ILE A 33 -7.34 -3.26 10.55
CA ILE A 33 -8.47 -3.10 9.63
C ILE A 33 -9.18 -1.74 9.80
N GLY A 34 -9.28 -1.23 11.02
CA GLY A 34 -9.85 0.09 11.32
C GLY A 34 -9.05 1.28 10.77
N LYS A 35 -7.84 1.07 10.22
CA LYS A 35 -7.12 2.09 9.46
C LYS A 35 -7.64 2.23 8.03
N TYR A 36 -8.29 1.20 7.50
CA TYR A 36 -8.68 1.13 6.10
C TYR A 36 -10.20 1.14 5.91
N PHE A 37 -10.95 0.71 6.91
CA PHE A 37 -12.41 0.62 6.85
C PHE A 37 -13.09 1.33 8.02
N THR A 38 -14.24 1.94 7.74
CA THR A 38 -15.23 2.32 8.75
C THR A 38 -16.06 1.11 9.12
N ASN A 39 -16.44 0.98 10.39
CA ASN A 39 -17.28 -0.12 10.89
C ASN A 39 -16.81 -1.52 10.44
N PRO A 40 -15.54 -1.90 10.69
CA PRO A 40 -15.03 -3.18 10.23
C PRO A 40 -15.83 -4.35 10.82
N ASN A 41 -16.02 -5.41 10.04
CA ASN A 41 -16.74 -6.63 10.41
C ASN A 41 -18.25 -6.41 10.67
N THR A 42 -18.85 -5.38 10.06
CA THR A 42 -20.31 -5.17 10.06
C THR A 42 -20.83 -5.04 8.63
N GLU A 43 -22.16 -5.07 8.47
CA GLU A 43 -22.82 -4.86 7.18
C GLU A 43 -22.61 -3.43 6.62
N ASP A 44 -22.26 -2.47 7.48
CA ASP A 44 -22.01 -1.06 7.13
C ASP A 44 -20.51 -0.77 6.87
N MET A 45 -19.73 -1.82 6.59
CA MET A 45 -18.30 -1.70 6.32
C MET A 45 -18.07 -0.97 5.00
N ASP A 46 -17.28 0.11 5.03
CA ASP A 46 -16.93 0.91 3.85
C ASP A 46 -15.48 1.38 3.94
N PHE A 47 -14.88 1.75 2.80
CA PHE A 47 -13.52 2.26 2.74
C PHE A 47 -13.40 3.62 3.42
N ILE A 48 -12.32 3.78 4.19
CA ILE A 48 -11.85 5.11 4.55
C ILE A 48 -11.24 5.76 3.30
N LYS A 49 -11.95 6.77 2.77
CA LYS A 49 -11.47 7.60 1.66
C LYS A 49 -10.36 8.54 2.13
N TYR A 50 -9.12 8.20 1.77
CA TYR A 50 -7.95 9.07 1.92
C TYR A 50 -7.76 9.88 0.65
N ASP A 51 -7.38 11.14 0.80
CA ASP A 51 -7.07 12.03 -0.33
C ASP A 51 -5.63 11.82 -0.82
N ALA A 52 -4.73 11.41 0.09
CA ALA A 52 -3.31 11.22 -0.17
C ALA A 52 -2.67 10.21 0.78
N LEU A 53 -1.57 9.60 0.33
CA LEU A 53 -0.67 8.82 1.16
C LEU A 53 0.60 9.63 1.44
N ARG A 54 1.05 9.62 2.70
CA ARG A 54 2.41 10.01 3.06
C ARG A 54 3.26 8.76 3.21
N LEU A 55 4.18 8.56 2.29
CA LEU A 55 5.05 7.41 2.21
C LEU A 55 6.42 7.75 2.78
N ILE A 56 6.88 6.98 3.75
CA ILE A 56 8.13 7.22 4.50
C ILE A 56 9.09 6.05 4.26
N ASN A 57 10.31 6.33 3.81
CA ASN A 57 11.36 5.31 3.66
C ASN A 57 12.47 5.48 4.70
N GLY A 58 12.42 4.68 5.77
CA GLY A 58 13.44 4.66 6.83
C GLY A 58 12.95 5.24 8.15
N ARG A 59 13.87 5.32 9.12
CA ARG A 59 13.58 5.76 10.51
C ARG A 59 14.60 6.76 11.07
N THR A 60 15.63 7.09 10.30
CA THR A 60 16.74 7.95 10.72
C THR A 60 16.88 9.12 9.75
N ALA A 61 17.04 10.32 10.29
CA ALA A 61 17.18 11.53 9.50
C ALA A 61 18.47 11.54 8.66
N PRO A 62 18.45 12.15 7.45
CA PRO A 62 17.28 12.69 6.78
C PRO A 62 16.38 11.59 6.22
N ILE A 63 15.08 11.63 6.55
CA ILE A 63 14.12 10.57 6.15
C ILE A 63 13.51 10.93 4.79
N PRO A 64 13.65 10.08 3.76
CA PRO A 64 12.91 10.23 2.52
C PRO A 64 11.41 10.11 2.71
N GLU A 65 10.69 11.08 2.14
CA GLU A 65 9.23 11.14 2.20
C GLU A 65 8.63 11.54 0.85
N ILE A 66 7.48 10.96 0.51
CA ILE A 66 6.63 11.38 -0.61
C ILE A 66 5.22 11.58 -0.10
N LEU A 67 4.59 12.68 -0.47
CA LEU A 67 3.15 12.87 -0.37
C LEU A 67 2.55 12.71 -1.76
N ILE A 68 1.67 11.73 -1.94
CA ILE A 68 1.11 11.35 -3.24
C ILE A 68 -0.41 11.24 -3.17
N LYS A 69 -1.12 11.68 -4.21
CA LYS A 69 -2.59 11.60 -4.27
C LYS A 69 -3.06 10.14 -4.32
N VAL A 70 -4.20 9.88 -3.70
CA VAL A 70 -4.98 8.66 -3.93
C VAL A 70 -6.04 8.98 -4.97
N LYS A 71 -6.12 8.15 -6.01
CA LYS A 71 -7.19 8.23 -7.01
C LYS A 71 -8.35 7.32 -6.61
N GLU A 72 -8.03 6.07 -6.29
CA GLU A 72 -8.99 5.01 -6.03
C GLU A 72 -8.48 4.11 -4.91
N VAL A 73 -9.42 3.42 -4.27
CA VAL A 73 -9.15 2.42 -3.24
C VAL A 73 -9.96 1.18 -3.57
N GLY A 74 -9.33 0.01 -3.45
CA GLY A 74 -9.95 -1.29 -3.70
C GLY A 74 -9.35 -2.38 -2.80
N ILE A 75 -9.75 -3.63 -3.07
CA ILE A 75 -9.23 -4.83 -2.40
C ILE A 75 -8.64 -5.76 -3.45
N ILE A 76 -7.58 -6.47 -3.07
CA ILE A 76 -7.01 -7.58 -3.82
C ILE A 76 -7.07 -8.80 -2.91
N ASP A 77 -7.77 -9.83 -3.35
CA ASP A 77 -7.82 -11.11 -2.66
C ASP A 77 -6.56 -11.92 -2.97
N GLU A 78 -5.98 -12.54 -1.93
CA GLU A 78 -4.89 -13.48 -2.12
C GLU A 78 -5.49 -14.85 -2.47
N VAL A 79 -5.18 -15.34 -3.67
CA VAL A 79 -5.68 -16.63 -4.16
C VAL A 79 -4.56 -17.61 -4.47
N ASP A 80 -4.86 -18.90 -4.37
CA ASP A 80 -3.95 -19.99 -4.76
C ASP A 80 -3.86 -20.14 -6.29
N ASP A 81 -3.07 -21.12 -6.75
CA ASP A 81 -2.86 -21.43 -8.16
C ASP A 81 -4.12 -21.91 -8.91
N LYS A 82 -5.20 -22.20 -8.17
CA LYS A 82 -6.51 -22.63 -8.68
C LYS A 82 -7.57 -21.53 -8.53
N GLY A 83 -7.21 -20.37 -7.97
CA GLY A 83 -8.13 -19.26 -7.74
C GLY A 83 -8.98 -19.39 -6.48
N ASN A 84 -8.62 -20.28 -5.53
CA ASN A 84 -9.30 -20.33 -4.24
C ASN A 84 -8.68 -19.30 -3.28
N GLU A 85 -9.51 -18.67 -2.45
CA GLU A 85 -9.07 -17.75 -1.40
C GLU A 85 -8.07 -18.42 -0.45
N ILE A 86 -6.97 -17.73 -0.17
CA ILE A 86 -6.02 -18.13 0.86
C ILE A 86 -6.53 -17.64 2.20
N THR A 87 -6.70 -18.57 3.15
CA THR A 87 -7.05 -18.28 4.53
C THR A 87 -5.86 -18.45 5.48
N TYR A 88 -5.91 -17.80 6.64
CA TYR A 88 -4.95 -17.98 7.71
C TYR A 88 -5.66 -17.91 9.07
N ILE A 89 -5.09 -18.53 10.10
CA ILE A 89 -5.57 -18.40 11.48
C ILE A 89 -4.91 -17.17 12.11
N ASP A 90 -5.71 -16.22 12.62
CA ASP A 90 -5.16 -15.11 13.38
C ASP A 90 -4.69 -15.61 14.76
N ASP A 91 -3.38 -15.53 15.02
CA ASP A 91 -2.78 -16.05 16.26
C ASP A 91 -3.30 -15.37 17.55
N LYS A 92 -4.01 -14.22 17.44
CA LYS A 92 -4.54 -13.49 18.59
C LYS A 92 -6.00 -13.84 18.87
N THR A 93 -6.83 -13.99 17.84
CA THR A 93 -8.25 -14.32 18.00
C THR A 93 -8.53 -15.83 17.88
N GLY A 94 -7.66 -16.57 17.20
CA GLY A 94 -7.86 -17.98 16.83
C GLY A 94 -8.85 -18.17 15.69
N GLU A 95 -9.30 -17.09 15.05
CA GLU A 95 -10.30 -17.13 13.98
C GLU A 95 -9.64 -17.30 12.61
N GLU A 96 -10.33 -18.00 11.72
CA GLU A 96 -9.95 -18.10 10.31
C GLU A 96 -10.29 -16.79 9.59
N CYS A 97 -9.29 -16.22 8.93
CA CYS A 97 -9.35 -14.96 8.21
C CYS A 97 -9.00 -15.18 6.74
N VAL A 98 -9.73 -14.53 5.83
CA VAL A 98 -9.34 -14.44 4.41
C VAL A 98 -8.15 -13.49 4.29
N SER A 99 -7.15 -13.89 3.51
CA SER A 99 -5.99 -13.06 3.23
C SER A 99 -6.29 -12.11 2.07
N CYS A 100 -6.35 -10.82 2.37
CA CYS A 100 -6.60 -9.78 1.37
C CYS A 100 -5.76 -8.54 1.65
N PHE A 101 -5.64 -7.70 0.62
CA PHE A 101 -4.84 -6.48 0.63
C PHE A 101 -5.72 -5.29 0.28
N ILE A 102 -5.62 -4.21 1.04
CA ILE A 102 -6.12 -2.90 0.61
C ILE A 102 -5.17 -2.38 -0.46
N ALA A 103 -5.70 -1.87 -1.56
CA ALA A 103 -4.93 -1.34 -2.67
C ALA A 103 -5.30 0.11 -2.94
N TYR A 104 -4.30 0.98 -3.06
CA TYR A 104 -4.46 2.39 -3.37
C TYR A 104 -3.87 2.71 -4.75
N THR A 105 -4.72 3.09 -5.70
CA THR A 105 -4.28 3.61 -7.00
C THR A 105 -3.72 5.01 -6.81
N LEU A 106 -2.46 5.19 -7.19
CA LEU A 106 -1.67 6.39 -6.94
C LEU A 106 -1.80 7.41 -8.07
N GLY A 107 -1.94 8.67 -7.69
CA GLY A 107 -1.97 9.81 -8.59
C GLY A 107 -0.64 10.56 -8.64
N ASP A 108 -0.72 11.88 -8.78
CA ASP A 108 0.45 12.73 -8.85
C ASP A 108 1.12 12.88 -7.48
N ILE A 109 2.45 12.97 -7.50
CA ILE A 109 3.24 13.39 -6.34
C ILE A 109 2.95 14.87 -6.06
N ILE A 110 2.55 15.17 -4.83
CA ILE A 110 2.30 16.52 -4.33
C ILE A 110 3.61 17.12 -3.79
N GLU A 111 4.39 16.32 -3.06
CA GLU A 111 5.63 16.76 -2.40
C GLU A 111 6.60 15.58 -2.27
N SER A 112 7.90 15.84 -2.36
CA SER A 112 8.96 14.86 -2.06
C SER A 112 10.09 15.50 -1.25
N LYS A 113 10.67 14.75 -0.30
CA LYS A 113 11.79 15.20 0.55
C LYS A 113 12.89 14.16 0.59
N ASN A 114 14.14 14.61 0.63
CA ASN A 114 15.33 13.77 0.84
C ASN A 114 15.43 12.58 -0.15
N THR A 115 15.11 12.83 -1.43
CA THR A 115 14.97 11.78 -2.45
C THR A 115 16.16 11.65 -3.39
N ASP A 116 17.17 12.52 -3.30
CA ASP A 116 18.29 12.59 -4.25
C ASP A 116 19.01 11.25 -4.45
N LYS A 117 19.16 10.46 -3.38
CA LYS A 117 19.82 9.14 -3.41
C LYS A 117 19.14 8.10 -4.32
N PHE A 118 17.89 8.33 -4.71
CA PHE A 118 17.13 7.43 -5.60
C PHE A 118 17.34 7.75 -7.08
N PHE A 119 18.00 8.87 -7.39
CA PHE A 119 18.35 9.29 -8.76
C PHE A 119 19.84 9.10 -9.08
N ASP A 120 20.59 8.39 -8.22
CA ASP A 120 21.98 8.03 -8.50
C ASP A 120 22.05 7.19 -9.81
N PRO A 121 22.83 7.62 -10.81
CA PRO A 121 22.95 6.89 -12.08
C PRO A 121 23.59 5.50 -11.93
N ASN A 122 24.30 5.23 -10.84
CA ASN A 122 24.89 3.92 -10.55
C ASN A 122 23.95 2.99 -9.78
N ARG A 123 22.73 3.45 -9.49
CA ARG A 123 21.74 2.66 -8.75
C ARG A 123 21.27 1.49 -9.61
N PRO A 124 21.11 0.28 -9.05
CA PRO A 124 20.55 -0.84 -9.79
C PRO A 124 19.18 -0.50 -10.39
N PRO A 125 18.84 -1.05 -11.56
CA PRO A 125 17.51 -0.88 -12.13
C PRO A 125 16.45 -1.50 -11.21
N LEU A 126 15.25 -0.92 -11.24
CA LEU A 126 14.09 -1.49 -10.57
C LEU A 126 13.74 -2.85 -11.18
N THR A 127 13.29 -3.77 -10.33
CA THR A 127 12.70 -5.04 -10.77
C THR A 127 11.22 -4.82 -11.11
N ASP A 128 10.71 -5.49 -12.15
CA ASP A 128 9.34 -5.28 -12.67
C ASP A 128 8.30 -6.17 -11.97
N ASN A 129 8.29 -6.15 -10.63
CA ASN A 129 7.45 -7.05 -9.81
C ASN A 129 6.40 -6.28 -8.99
N PHE A 130 5.78 -5.25 -9.57
CA PHE A 130 4.78 -4.42 -8.90
C PHE A 130 3.35 -4.80 -9.31
N VAL A 131 2.41 -4.59 -8.39
CA VAL A 131 0.97 -4.77 -8.63
C VAL A 131 0.47 -3.78 -9.69
N LYS A 132 -0.37 -4.26 -10.60
CA LYS A 132 -0.91 -3.54 -11.75
C LYS A 132 -2.41 -3.26 -11.57
N GLU A 133 -2.93 -2.29 -12.33
CA GLU A 133 -4.34 -1.91 -12.29
C GLU A 133 -5.29 -3.06 -12.69
N GLU A 134 -4.83 -3.96 -13.56
CA GLU A 134 -5.56 -5.18 -13.94
C GLU A 134 -5.75 -6.19 -12.79
N ASP A 135 -5.01 -6.04 -11.69
CA ASP A 135 -5.12 -6.89 -10.50
C ASP A 135 -6.20 -6.40 -9.51
N LEU A 136 -6.80 -5.23 -9.75
CA LEU A 136 -7.89 -4.69 -8.94
C LEU A 136 -9.22 -5.29 -9.40
N ILE A 137 -9.97 -5.89 -8.48
CA ILE A 137 -11.28 -6.52 -8.70
C ILE A 137 -12.41 -5.50 -8.48
#